data_AF-A0A914YW06-F1
#
_entry.id   AF-A0A914YW06-F1
#
_cell.length_a   1.000
_cell.length_b   1.000
_cell.length_c   1.000
_cell.angle_alpha   90.00
_cell.angle_beta   90.00
_cell.angle_gamma   90.00
#
_symmetry.space_group_name_H-M   'P 1'
#
loop_
_entity.id
_entity.type
_entity.pdbx_description
1 polymer ?
#
loop_
_entity_poly.entity_id
_entity_poly.type
_entity_poly.pdbx_seq_one_letter_code
_entity_poly.pdbx_strand_id
1 'polypeptide(L)'
;MLYAERGISFREVKVPPSQTTVTIEGLEPYQQYEFVLHAVSALGKGHPTMPIEVQTAETIPGNAPTDVKARPLNSQAVLVQWGPPEVPNGKITGYIVFYTNKPLTDGQDKSDWHKVSNSNF
;
A
#
# COMPACT_ATOMS: atom_id res chain seq x y z
N MET A 1 21.30 -23.32 -15.47
CA MET A 1 20.38 -23.73 -14.39
C MET A 1 20.57 -22.69 -13.29
N LEU A 2 19.66 -21.72 -13.18
CA LEU A 2 19.72 -20.68 -12.14
C LEU A 2 18.57 -20.93 -11.17
N TYR A 3 18.93 -21.27 -9.95
CA TYR A 3 18.02 -21.37 -8.82
C TYR A 3 17.40 -20.00 -8.55
N ALA A 4 16.08 -19.94 -8.46
CA ALA A 4 15.40 -18.93 -7.67
C ALA A 4 14.75 -19.67 -6.50
N GLU A 5 15.35 -19.55 -5.32
CA GLU A 5 14.67 -19.99 -4.11
C GLU A 5 13.46 -19.08 -3.86
N ARG A 6 12.31 -19.71 -3.66
CA ARG A 6 11.02 -19.13 -3.24
C ARG A 6 10.37 -18.14 -4.20
N GLY A 7 9.70 -18.68 -5.23
CA GLY A 7 8.45 -18.10 -5.73
C GLY A 7 8.53 -16.80 -6.53
N ILE A 8 9.72 -16.30 -6.87
CA ILE A 8 9.88 -15.10 -7.68
C ILE A 8 9.57 -15.43 -9.14
N SER A 9 8.34 -15.14 -9.57
CA SER A 9 8.01 -15.06 -10.98
C SER A 9 8.40 -13.68 -11.49
N PHE A 10 9.48 -13.60 -12.27
CA PHE A 10 9.82 -12.36 -12.96
C PHE A 10 8.79 -12.11 -14.07
N ARG A 11 8.16 -10.93 -14.05
CA ARG A 11 7.37 -10.46 -15.19
C ARG A 11 8.33 -9.89 -16.25
N GLU A 12 8.37 -10.50 -17.42
CA GLU A 12 9.21 -10.04 -18.53
C GLU A 12 8.51 -8.92 -19.31
N VAL A 13 9.20 -7.79 -19.49
CA VAL A 13 8.79 -6.69 -20.36
C VAL A 13 9.78 -6.60 -21.52
N LYS A 14 9.28 -6.68 -22.76
CA LYS A 14 10.10 -6.54 -23.96
C LYS A 14 10.10 -5.09 -24.42
N VAL A 15 11.30 -4.54 -24.64
CA VAL A 15 11.51 -3.17 -25.09
C VAL A 15 12.15 -3.20 -26.49
N PRO A 16 11.69 -2.40 -27.45
CA PRO A 16 12.31 -2.29 -28.77
C PRO A 16 13.78 -1.86 -28.70
N PRO A 17 14.65 -2.29 -29.65
CA PRO A 17 16.08 -1.96 -29.63
C PRO A 17 16.36 -0.46 -29.83
N SER A 18 15.39 0.31 -30.32
CA SER A 18 15.47 1.77 -30.47
C SER A 18 15.18 2.54 -29.17
N GLN A 19 14.74 1.85 -28.10
CA GLN A 19 14.40 2.45 -26.82
C GLN A 19 15.36 1.98 -25.73
N THR A 20 15.70 2.91 -24.84
CA THR A 20 16.54 2.65 -23.65
C THR A 20 15.79 2.95 -22.35
N THR A 21 14.48 3.20 -22.44
CA THR A 21 13.60 3.56 -21.33
C THR A 21 12.26 2.85 -21.48
N VAL A 22 11.68 2.43 -20.35
CA VAL A 22 10.33 1.86 -20.28
C VAL A 22 9.69 2.22 -18.93
N THR A 23 8.39 2.47 -18.94
CA THR A 23 7.60 2.66 -17.71
C THR A 23 6.90 1.34 -17.38
N ILE A 24 7.08 0.86 -16.15
CA ILE A 24 6.40 -0.34 -15.64
C ILE A 24 5.25 0.14 -14.75
N GLU A 25 4.03 -0.20 -15.15
CA GLU A 25 2.80 0.19 -14.46
C GLU A 25 2.15 -1.00 -13.73
N GLY A 26 1.18 -0.71 -12.85
CA GLY A 26 0.44 -1.75 -12.12
C GLY A 26 1.26 -2.46 -11.04
N LEU A 27 2.28 -1.79 -10.51
CA LEU A 27 3.02 -2.24 -9.33
C LEU A 27 2.24 -1.90 -8.06
N GLU A 28 2.40 -2.72 -7.02
CA GLU A 28 1.79 -2.48 -5.72
C GLU A 28 2.43 -1.25 -5.05
N PRO A 29 1.64 -0.42 -4.35
CA PRO A 29 2.18 0.73 -3.64
C PRO A 29 3.06 0.34 -2.45
N TYR A 30 4.01 1.20 -2.11
CA TYR A 30 4.95 1.02 -0.99
C TYR A 30 5.64 -0.36 -0.93
N GLN A 31 5.88 -0.97 -2.08
CA GLN A 31 6.42 -2.32 -2.22
C GLN A 31 7.80 -2.27 -2.87
N GLN A 32 8.74 -3.06 -2.34
CA GLN A 32 10.08 -3.21 -2.89
C GLN A 32 10.07 -4.18 -4.07
N TYR A 33 10.75 -3.78 -5.15
CA TYR A 33 10.92 -4.54 -6.39
C TYR A 33 12.40 -4.60 -6.78
N GLU A 34 12.76 -5.68 -7.48
CA GLU A 34 14.08 -5.86 -8.09
C GLU A 34 13.96 -5.85 -9.61
N PHE A 35 14.89 -5.16 -10.27
CA PHE A 35 14.94 -5.05 -11.73
C PHE A 35 16.28 -5.55 -12.27
N VAL A 36 16.22 -6.36 -13.32
CA VAL A 36 17.39 -6.90 -14.05
C VAL A 36 17.14 -6.73 -15.54
N LEU A 37 18.17 -6.34 -16.29
CA LEU A 37 18.11 -6.17 -17.74
C LEU A 37 18.99 -7.19 -18.46
N HIS A 38 18.54 -7.62 -19.63
CA HIS A 38 19.33 -8.39 -20.59
C HIS A 38 19.24 -7.75 -21.97
N ALA A 39 20.36 -7.63 -22.67
CA ALA A 39 20.34 -7.38 -24.11
C ALA A 39 19.92 -8.66 -24.84
N VAL A 40 19.09 -8.52 -25.89
CA VAL A 40 18.63 -9.65 -26.71
C VAL A 40 19.05 -9.42 -28.15
N SER A 41 19.66 -10.43 -28.75
CA SER A 41 19.99 -10.48 -30.18
C SER A 41 19.24 -11.62 -30.86
N ALA A 42 19.39 -11.77 -32.17
CA ALA A 42 18.83 -12.89 -32.92
C ALA A 42 19.31 -14.28 -32.42
N LEU A 43 20.45 -14.34 -31.72
CA LEU A 43 21.00 -15.58 -31.17
C LEU A 43 20.52 -15.87 -29.73
N GLY A 44 19.87 -14.91 -29.06
CA GLY A 44 19.32 -15.09 -27.72
C GLY A 44 19.61 -13.94 -26.73
N LYS A 45 19.36 -14.22 -25.44
CA LYS A 45 19.55 -13.30 -24.31
C LYS A 45 21.01 -13.32 -23.85
N GLY A 46 21.60 -12.14 -23.67
CA GLY A 46 22.93 -11.97 -23.07
C GLY A 46 22.92 -12.10 -21.55
N HIS A 47 24.06 -11.81 -20.92
CA HIS A 47 24.18 -11.79 -19.46
C HIS A 47 23.29 -10.71 -18.81
N PRO A 48 22.74 -10.98 -17.62
CA PRO A 48 21.99 -9.99 -16.85
C PRO A 48 22.89 -8.88 -16.33
N THR A 49 22.30 -7.71 -16.08
CA THR A 49 22.88 -6.72 -15.17
C THR A 49 22.90 -7.24 -13.72
N MET A 50 23.59 -6.52 -12.82
CA MET A 50 23.31 -6.67 -11.39
C MET A 50 21.85 -6.21 -11.10
N PRO A 51 21.15 -6.83 -10.14
CA PRO A 51 19.83 -6.38 -9.72
C PRO A 51 19.87 -4.96 -9.16
N ILE A 52 18.83 -4.18 -9.48
CA ILE A 52 18.60 -2.86 -8.90
C ILE A 52 17.31 -2.93 -8.09
N GLU A 53 17.39 -2.53 -6.83
CA GLU A 53 16.25 -2.50 -5.91
C GLU A 53 15.62 -1.11 -5.87
N VAL A 54 14.30 -1.05 -6.00
CA VAL A 54 13.52 0.20 -5.90
C VAL A 54 12.23 -0.07 -5.15
N GLN A 55 11.85 0.85 -4.26
CA GLN A 55 10.54 0.83 -3.61
C GLN A 55 9.58 1.80 -4.30
N THR A 56 8.36 1.36 -4.55
CA THR A 56 7.29 2.23 -5.07
C THR A 56 6.85 3.26 -4.03
N ALA A 57 6.29 4.38 -4.50
CA ALA A 57 5.81 5.45 -3.62
C ALA A 57 4.62 5.01 -2.75
N GLU A 58 4.41 5.75 -1.66
CA GLU A 58 3.23 5.60 -0.80
C GLU A 58 1.97 6.12 -1.49
N THR A 59 0.81 5.56 -1.13
CA THR A 59 -0.50 6.08 -1.48
C THR A 59 -1.46 5.95 -0.30
N ILE A 60 -2.73 6.34 -0.49
CA ILE A 60 -3.76 6.21 0.55
C ILE A 60 -3.90 4.74 1.01
N PRO A 61 -4.12 4.49 2.32
CA PRO A 61 -4.43 3.14 2.80
C PRO A 61 -5.58 2.52 2.00
N GLY A 62 -5.39 1.28 1.55
CA GLY A 62 -6.31 0.59 0.65
C GLY A 62 -7.55 0.04 1.36
N ASN A 63 -7.49 -0.14 2.67
CA ASN A 63 -8.62 -0.59 3.49
C ASN A 63 -8.69 0.14 4.84
N ALA A 64 -9.84 0.01 5.49
CA ALA A 64 -10.09 0.57 6.81
C ALA A 64 -9.26 -0.15 7.90
N PRO A 65 -9.04 0.49 9.07
CA PRO A 65 -8.54 -0.18 10.26
C PRO A 65 -9.35 -1.42 10.62
N THR A 66 -8.68 -2.47 11.10
CA THR A 66 -9.31 -3.73 11.49
C THR A 66 -9.75 -3.73 12.96
N ASP A 67 -10.52 -4.73 13.36
CA ASP A 67 -10.84 -5.02 14.78
C ASP A 67 -11.35 -3.82 15.60
N VAL A 68 -12.15 -2.94 14.99
CA VAL A 68 -12.69 -1.76 15.65
C VAL A 68 -13.64 -2.19 16.78
N LYS A 69 -13.28 -1.84 18.01
CA LYS A 69 -14.03 -2.14 19.24
C LYS A 69 -14.21 -0.88 20.05
N ALA A 70 -15.38 -0.72 20.65
CA ALA A 70 -15.68 0.37 21.56
C ALA A 70 -16.33 -0.16 22.84
N ARG A 71 -15.93 0.37 23.99
CA ARG A 71 -16.56 0.05 25.28
C ARG A 71 -16.63 1.27 26.20
N PRO A 72 -17.67 1.42 27.02
CA PRO A 72 -17.72 2.50 28.01
C PRO A 72 -16.59 2.34 29.02
N LEU A 73 -15.91 3.45 29.34
CA LEU A 73 -15.00 3.56 30.48
C LEU A 73 -15.74 4.09 31.71
N ASN A 74 -16.61 5.08 31.51
CA ASN A 74 -17.49 5.66 32.51
C ASN A 74 -18.66 6.40 31.82
N SER A 75 -19.45 7.19 32.57
CA SER A 75 -20.62 7.91 32.06
C SER A 75 -20.29 8.99 31.01
N GLN A 76 -19.04 9.41 30.88
CA GLN A 76 -18.60 10.51 30.00
C GLN A 76 -17.45 10.10 29.07
N ALA A 77 -17.02 8.84 29.07
CA ALA A 77 -15.87 8.39 28.30
C ALA A 77 -16.07 6.98 27.72
N VAL A 78 -15.64 6.82 26.46
CA VAL A 78 -15.64 5.55 25.73
C VAL A 78 -14.20 5.26 25.31
N LEU A 79 -13.74 4.03 25.55
CA LEU A 79 -12.50 3.53 24.98
C LEU A 79 -12.79 2.97 23.59
N VAL A 80 -12.06 3.47 22.60
CA VAL A 80 -12.10 2.97 21.22
C VAL A 80 -10.73 2.36 20.90
N GLN A 81 -10.71 1.15 20.36
CA GLN A 81 -9.51 0.40 19.98
C GLN A 81 -9.68 -0.16 18.58
N TRP A 82 -8.58 -0.25 17.83
CA TRP A 82 -8.55 -0.78 16.46
C TRP A 82 -7.17 -1.37 16.16
N GLY A 83 -7.11 -2.24 15.18
CA GLY A 83 -5.88 -2.69 14.52
C GLY A 83 -5.53 -1.81 13.32
N PRO A 84 -4.29 -1.89 12.82
CA PRO A 84 -3.90 -1.19 11.59
C PRO A 84 -4.67 -1.72 10.37
N PRO A 85 -4.74 -0.96 9.26
CA PRO A 85 -5.22 -1.49 7.99
C PRO A 85 -4.30 -2.62 7.49
N GLU A 86 -4.87 -3.64 6.86
CA GLU A 86 -4.11 -4.75 6.27
C GLU A 86 -3.34 -4.32 5.01
N VAL A 87 -3.85 -3.31 4.31
CA VAL A 87 -3.28 -2.71 3.09
C VAL A 87 -2.92 -1.26 3.39
N PRO A 88 -1.83 -1.01 4.13
CA PRO A 88 -1.48 0.33 4.58
C PRO A 88 -0.98 1.24 3.44
N ASN A 89 -0.44 0.66 2.36
CA ASN A 89 0.08 1.38 1.19
C ASN A 89 1.12 2.48 1.51
N GLY A 90 1.75 2.39 2.67
CA GLY A 90 2.63 3.41 3.21
C GLY A 90 2.82 3.26 4.70
N LYS A 91 3.54 4.20 5.31
CA LYS A 91 3.70 4.24 6.75
C LYS A 91 2.49 4.94 7.38
N ILE A 92 1.77 4.24 8.27
CA ILE A 92 0.65 4.85 8.97
C ILE A 92 1.13 5.92 9.95
N THR A 93 0.79 7.16 9.64
CA THR A 93 1.09 8.37 10.44
C THR A 93 -0.12 8.81 11.27
N GLY A 94 -1.02 7.91 11.65
CA GLY A 94 -2.11 8.24 12.58
C GLY A 94 -3.50 7.93 12.06
N TYR A 95 -4.49 8.27 12.89
CA TYR A 95 -5.89 7.90 12.70
C TYR A 95 -6.80 9.07 13.06
N ILE A 96 -7.93 9.15 12.36
CA ILE A 96 -8.99 10.11 12.63
C ILE A 96 -10.23 9.31 13.06
N VAL A 97 -10.76 9.63 14.24
CA VAL A 97 -11.96 9.01 14.79
C VAL A 97 -13.13 9.98 14.64
N PHE A 98 -14.24 9.51 14.08
CA PHE A 98 -15.49 10.27 14.02
C PHE A 98 -16.52 9.65 14.96
N TYR A 99 -17.29 10.47 15.68
CA TYR A 99 -18.39 10.01 16.54
C TYR A 99 -19.60 10.95 16.50
N THR A 100 -20.77 10.41 16.82
CA THR A 100 -22.04 11.16 16.88
C THR A 100 -22.94 10.56 17.97
N ASN A 101 -23.80 11.39 18.56
CA ASN A 101 -24.89 10.95 19.44
C ASN A 101 -26.24 10.84 18.69
N LYS A 102 -26.26 11.15 17.39
CA LYS A 102 -27.42 11.00 16.51
C LYS A 102 -27.42 9.57 15.92
N PRO A 103 -28.58 8.92 15.79
CA PRO A 103 -28.66 7.62 15.11
C PRO A 103 -28.24 7.76 13.65
N LEU A 104 -27.58 6.72 13.12
CA LEU A 104 -27.24 6.61 11.70
C LEU A 104 -28.53 6.46 10.91
N THR A 105 -28.89 7.45 10.10
CA THR A 105 -29.93 7.28 9.07
C THR A 105 -29.28 6.91 7.75
N ASP A 106 -29.95 6.11 6.93
CA ASP A 106 -29.46 5.77 5.59
C ASP A 106 -29.25 7.07 4.78
N GLY A 107 -28.13 7.16 4.06
CA GLY A 107 -27.74 8.35 3.31
C GLY A 107 -27.31 9.57 4.13
N GLN A 108 -27.11 9.45 5.45
CA GLN A 108 -26.69 10.58 6.28
C GLN A 108 -25.24 11.00 5.97
N ASP A 109 -25.09 12.29 5.63
CA ASP A 109 -23.78 12.91 5.53
C ASP A 109 -23.08 12.92 6.91
N LYS A 110 -21.80 12.53 6.92
CA LYS A 110 -20.98 12.48 8.13
C LYS A 110 -20.32 13.82 8.45
N SER A 111 -20.61 14.87 7.68
CA SER A 111 -20.14 16.25 7.91
C SER A 111 -20.48 16.78 9.32
N ASP A 112 -21.60 16.33 9.89
CA ASP A 112 -22.06 16.71 11.23
C ASP A 112 -21.36 15.95 12.39
N TRP A 113 -20.48 14.99 12.10
CA TRP A 113 -19.87 14.16 13.13
C TRP A 113 -18.74 14.90 13.84
N HIS A 114 -18.61 14.65 15.13
CA HIS A 114 -17.45 15.10 15.88
C HIS A 114 -16.21 14.35 15.43
N LYS A 115 -15.13 15.08 15.15
CA LYS A 115 -13.84 14.55 14.73
C LYS A 115 -12.84 14.62 15.89
N VAL A 116 -12.20 13.50 16.19
CA VAL A 116 -11.08 13.40 17.12
C VAL A 116 -9.87 12.93 16.33
N SER A 117 -8.77 13.64 16.45
CA SER A 117 -7.47 13.21 15.99
C SER A 117 -6.48 13.50 17.10
N ASN A 118 -5.60 12.55 17.41
CA ASN A 118 -4.46 12.87 18.28
C ASN A 118 -3.55 13.84 17.51
N SER A 119 -3.61 15.11 17.88
CA SER A 119 -2.80 16.19 17.33
C SER A 119 -1.35 16.02 17.80
N ASN A 120 -0.54 15.38 16.95
CA ASN A 120 0.92 15.49 16.87
C ASN A 120 1.43 15.01 15.49
N PHE A 121 0.65 15.26 14.44
CA PHE A 121 1.08 15.20 13.05
C PHE A 121 0.95 16.59 12.44
#